data_AF-A0A0P7ZD94-F1
#
_entry.id   AF-A0A0P7ZD94-F1
#
_cell.length_a   1.000
_cell.length_b   1.000
_cell.length_c   1.000
_cell.angle_alpha   90.00
_cell.angle_beta   90.00
_cell.angle_gamma   90.00
#
_symmetry.space_group_name_H-M   'P 1'
#
loop_
_entity.id
_entity.type
_entity.pdbx_description
1 polymer ?
#
loop_
_entity_poly.entity_id
_entity_poly.type
_entity_poly.pdbx_seq_one_letter_code
_entity_poly.pdbx_strand_id
1 'polypeptide(L)' 'MTEKNKDTSIKKIVEQIKRTIQIKNKDDKRIKQLEIKFFKEFCLKQYLKECEPGYCVFRITNSCEYVKILKKVHTI' A
#
# COMPACT_ATOMS: atom_id res chain seq x y z
N MET A 1 4.89 -12.46 42.97
CA MET A 1 5.49 -12.46 41.62
C MET A 1 6.36 -11.23 41.48
N THR A 2 7.68 -11.42 41.38
CA THR A 2 8.73 -10.40 41.50
C THR A 2 8.81 -9.47 40.28
N GLU A 3 9.12 -8.19 40.51
CA GLU A 3 9.20 -7.11 39.51
C GLU A 3 10.10 -7.46 38.29
N LYS A 4 11.14 -8.28 38.48
CA LYS A 4 12.02 -8.82 37.41
C LYS A 4 11.27 -9.59 36.31
N ASN A 5 10.18 -10.29 36.64
CA ASN A 5 9.40 -11.06 35.66
C ASN A 5 8.51 -10.16 34.78
N LYS A 6 8.03 -9.04 35.32
CA LYS A 6 7.26 -8.04 34.55
C LYS A 6 8.15 -7.34 33.53
N ASP A 7 9.36 -6.94 33.93
CA ASP A 7 10.33 -6.27 33.06
C ASP A 7 10.73 -7.13 31.84
N THR A 8 10.91 -8.44 32.07
CA THR A 8 11.23 -9.40 31.00
C THR A 8 10.05 -9.60 30.04
N SER A 9 8.81 -9.57 30.54
CA SER A 9 7.60 -9.68 29.71
C SER A 9 7.39 -8.44 28.84
N ILE A 10 7.57 -7.24 29.42
CA ILE A 10 7.46 -5.97 28.70
C ILE A 10 8.50 -5.91 27.57
N LYS A 11 9.74 -6.31 27.82
CA LYS A 11 10.80 -6.38 26.80
C LYS A 11 10.40 -7.29 25.62
N LYS A 12 9.81 -8.45 25.88
CA LYS A 12 9.33 -9.36 24.83
C LYS A 12 8.23 -8.74 23.98
N ILE A 13 7.27 -8.07 24.61
CA ILE A 13 6.17 -7.38 23.91
C ILE A 13 6.71 -6.24 23.04
N VAL A 14 7.62 -5.42 23.56
CA VAL A 14 8.25 -4.33 22.82
C VAL A 14 9.00 -4.84 21.59
N GLU A 15 9.74 -5.94 21.73
CA GLU A 15 10.45 -6.55 20.59
C GLU A 15 9.48 -7.12 19.54
N GLN A 16 8.35 -7.70 19.95
CA GLN A 16 7.30 -8.13 19.02
C GLN A 16 6.71 -6.93 18.26
N ILE A 17 6.37 -5.85 18.97
CA ILE A 17 5.85 -4.61 18.36
C ILE A 17 6.83 -4.06 17.32
N LYS A 18 8.12 -3.97 17.64
CA LYS A 18 9.14 -3.49 16.71
C LYS A 18 9.20 -4.35 15.45
N ARG A 19 9.17 -5.67 15.58
CA ARG A 19 9.17 -6.60 14.43
C ARG A 19 7.93 -6.41 13.57
N THR A 20 6.75 -6.30 14.18
CA THR A 20 5.49 -6.05 13.46
C THR A 20 5.53 -4.74 12.70
N ILE A 21 6.03 -3.65 13.31
CA ILE A 21 6.18 -2.35 12.65
C ILE A 21 7.15 -2.45 11.46
N GLN A 22 8.27 -3.17 11.61
CA GLN A 22 9.23 -3.37 10.53
C GLN A 22 8.63 -4.15 9.35
N ILE A 23 7.84 -5.19 9.63
CA ILE A 23 7.14 -5.98 8.60
C ILE A 23 6.13 -5.08 7.88
N LYS A 24 5.25 -4.39 8.63
CA LYS A 24 4.28 -3.45 8.06
C LYS A 24 4.96 -2.41 7.17
N ASN A 25 6.07 -1.82 7.61
CA ASN A 25 6.79 -0.82 6.82
C ASN A 25 7.39 -1.40 5.53
N LYS A 26 7.79 -2.67 5.53
CA LYS A 26 8.25 -3.36 4.30
C LYS A 26 7.08 -3.64 3.36
N ASP A 27 5.96 -4.10 3.91
CA ASP A 27 4.74 -4.38 3.14
C ASP A 27 4.18 -3.10 2.52
N ASP A 28 4.10 -2.00 3.28
CA ASP A 28 3.67 -0.68 2.79
C ASP A 28 4.55 -0.19 1.63
N LYS A 29 5.87 -0.40 1.72
CA LYS A 29 6.80 -0.07 0.62
C LYS A 29 6.53 -0.93 -0.61
N ARG A 30 6.29 -2.22 -0.42
CA ARG A 30 6.02 -3.17 -1.51
C ARG A 30 4.68 -2.87 -2.19
N ILE A 31 3.65 -2.53 -1.42
CA ILE A 31 2.34 -2.10 -1.93
C ILE A 31 2.51 -0.86 -2.80
N LYS A 32 3.20 0.18 -2.31
CA LYS A 32 3.48 1.38 -3.11
C LYS A 32 4.22 1.09 -4.42
N GLN A 33 5.17 0.17 -4.40
CA GLN A 33 5.87 -0.24 -5.63
C GLN A 33 4.93 -0.93 -6.62
N LEU A 34 4.03 -1.78 -6.14
CA LEU A 34 3.02 -2.43 -6.97
C LEU A 34 2.01 -1.43 -7.53
N GLU A 35 1.56 -0.45 -6.74
CA GLU A 35 0.68 0.64 -7.20
C GLU A 35 1.34 1.46 -8.31
N ILE A 36 2.62 1.84 -8.15
CA ILE A 36 3.36 2.57 -9.17
C ILE A 36 3.53 1.73 -10.44
N LYS A 37 3.90 0.44 -10.30
CA LYS A 37 4.03 -0.46 -11.44
C LYS A 37 2.70 -0.60 -12.18
N PHE A 38 1.63 -0.84 -11.44
CA PHE A 38 0.27 -0.96 -11.97
C PHE A 38 -0.17 0.32 -12.70
N PHE A 39 0.12 1.49 -12.14
CA PHE A 39 -0.12 2.77 -12.79
C PHE A 39 0.65 2.90 -14.11
N LYS A 40 1.95 2.59 -14.13
CA LYS A 40 2.78 2.70 -15.33
C LYS A 40 2.34 1.75 -16.44
N GLU A 41 1.92 0.54 -16.10
CA GLU A 41 1.49 -0.46 -17.08
C GLU A 41 0.14 -0.13 -17.71
N PHE A 42 -0.83 0.34 -16.92
CA PHE A 42 -2.24 0.41 -17.37
C PHE A 42 -2.78 1.83 -17.58
N CYS A 43 -2.04 2.87 -17.20
CA CYS A 43 -2.48 4.24 -17.40
C CYS A 43 -1.89 4.83 -18.67
N LEU A 44 -2.76 5.34 -19.54
CA LEU A 44 -2.37 6.06 -20.76
C LEU A 44 -1.55 7.34 -20.48
N LYS A 45 -1.58 7.82 -19.23
CA LYS A 45 -0.76 8.93 -18.73
C LYS A 45 0.42 8.47 -17.87
N GLN A 46 1.02 7.32 -18.19
CA GLN A 46 2.18 6.77 -17.46
C GLN A 46 3.42 7.69 -17.37
N TYR A 47 3.47 8.76 -18.17
CA TYR A 47 4.49 9.80 -18.10
C TYR A 47 4.33 10.71 -16.86
N LEU A 48 3.17 10.70 -16.21
CA LEU A 48 2.96 11.42 -14.94
C LEU A 48 3.55 10.64 -13.77
N LYS A 49 3.70 11.31 -12.61
CA LYS A 49 4.16 10.66 -11.38
C LYS A 49 3.06 9.84 -10.70
N GLU A 50 1.82 10.24 -10.89
CA GLU A 50 0.63 9.62 -10.28
C GLU A 50 -0.60 9.82 -11.16
N CYS A 51 -1.67 9.07 -10.86
CA CYS A 51 -2.94 9.23 -11.56
C CYS A 51 -3.73 10.39 -10.97
N GLU A 52 -3.86 11.48 -11.73
CA GLU A 52 -4.74 12.59 -11.36
C GLU A 52 -6.18 12.30 -11.82
N PRO A 53 -7.14 12.07 -10.90
CA PRO A 53 -8.50 11.69 -11.26
C PRO A 53 -9.34 12.85 -11.79
N GLY A 54 -9.03 14.08 -11.35
CA GLY A 54 -9.73 15.28 -11.78
C GLY A 54 -9.55 15.50 -13.28
N TYR A 55 -10.67 15.63 -13.99
CA TYR A 55 -10.71 15.97 -15.42
C TYR A 55 -9.98 14.98 -16.35
N CYS A 56 -9.72 13.74 -15.90
CA CYS A 56 -9.10 12.75 -16.78
C CYS A 56 -10.11 12.28 -17.84
N VAL A 57 -9.91 12.70 -19.09
CA VAL A 57 -10.78 12.36 -20.23
C VAL A 57 -10.99 10.84 -20.37
N PHE A 58 -9.96 10.04 -20.10
CA PHE A 58 -10.05 8.57 -20.16
C PHE A 58 -10.95 7.99 -19.06
N ARG A 59 -11.02 8.63 -17.89
CA ARG A 59 -11.97 8.26 -16.84
C ARG A 59 -13.39 8.67 -17.19
N ILE A 60 -13.56 9.91 -17.65
CA ILE A 60 -14.86 10.49 -18.04
C ILE A 60 -15.50 9.65 -19.16
N THR A 61 -14.72 9.26 -20.17
CA THR A 61 -15.16 8.42 -21.29
C THR A 61 -15.18 6.92 -20.98
N ASN A 62 -14.88 6.53 -19.73
CA ASN A 62 -14.80 5.13 -19.30
C ASN A 62 -13.86 4.25 -20.16
N SER A 63 -12.82 4.84 -20.73
CA SER A 63 -11.80 4.18 -21.56
C SER A 63 -10.52 3.82 -20.79
N CYS A 64 -10.34 4.34 -19.58
CA CYS A 64 -9.15 4.12 -18.76
C CYS A 64 -9.03 2.66 -18.24
N GLU A 65 -8.09 1.89 -18.79
CA GLU A 65 -7.82 0.50 -18.37
C GLU A 65 -7.35 0.38 -16.92
N TYR A 66 -6.47 1.29 -16.48
CA TYR A 66 -6.05 1.41 -15.08
C TYR A 66 -7.26 1.41 -14.12
N VAL A 67 -8.27 2.25 -14.36
CA VAL A 67 -9.46 2.32 -13.50
C VAL A 67 -10.34 1.08 -13.63
N LYS A 68 -10.48 0.52 -14.84
CA LYS A 68 -11.25 -0.71 -15.06
C LYS A 68 -10.70 -1.88 -14.25
N ILE A 69 -9.37 -2.05 -14.24
CA ILE A 69 -8.72 -3.13 -13.50
C ILE A 69 -8.71 -2.80 -12.01
N LEU A 70 -8.47 -1.54 -11.60
CA LEU A 70 -8.53 -1.11 -10.20
C LEU A 70 -9.88 -1.46 -9.55
N LYS A 71 -11.00 -1.24 -10.26
CA LYS A 71 -12.33 -1.63 -9.79
C LYS A 71 -12.43 -3.14 -9.51
N LYS A 72 -11.85 -3.99 -10.36
CA LYS A 72 -11.85 -5.46 -10.16
C LYS A 72 -11.08 -5.88 -8.91
N VAL A 73 -9.98 -5.18 -8.61
CA VAL A 73 -9.15 -5.46 -7.43
C VAL A 73 -9.83 -5.05 -6.12
N HIS A 74 -10.52 -3.90 -6.11
CA HIS A 74 -11.24 -3.41 -4.92
C HIS A 74 -12.61 -4.07 -4.67
N THR A 75 -13.06 -4.98 -5.53
CA THR A 75 -14.32 -5.73 -5.33
C THR A 75 -14.11 -7.00 -4.49
N ILE A 76 -12.90 -7.21 -3.95
CA ILE A 76 -12.57 -8.22 -2.94
C ILE A 76 -12.60 -7.53 -1.57
#